data_AF-A0A1H9TUY7-F1
#
_entry.id   AF-A0A1H9TUY7-F1
#
_cell.length_a   1.000
_cell.length_b   1.000
_cell.length_c   1.000
_cell.angle_alpha   90.00
_cell.angle_beta   90.00
_cell.angle_gamma   90.00
#
_symmetry.space_group_name_H-M   'P 1'
#
loop_
_entity.id
_entity.type
_entity.pdbx_description
1 polymer ?
#
loop_
_entity_poly.entity_id
_entity_poly.type
_entity_poly.pdbx_seq_one_letter_code
_entity_poly.pdbx_strand_id
1 'polypeptide(L)'
;MSSTALDMLEDSLNKKIGIMLRIQEENTKESRILADTDNVNPDAFDKTLDIKGEYIDELNAIDDGFDNLFERVKLEVGDHKDLYQNQIKRIQKLIRDITACGISIQSQEHTNKSLAEKYFSSQREKMTTGKKNSIAAFNYYQTMSKSKDIPPQFMDQKN
;
A
#
# COMPACT_ATOMS: atom_id res chain seq x y z
N MET A 1 -16.62 3.26 -33.94
CA MET A 1 -15.68 2.13 -34.05
C MET A 1 -15.09 1.88 -32.67
N SER A 2 -14.67 0.65 -32.38
CA SER A 2 -14.00 0.25 -31.13
C SER A 2 -12.66 -0.36 -31.49
N SER A 3 -11.58 0.05 -30.83
CA SER A 3 -10.28 -0.63 -30.94
C SER A 3 -10.15 -1.59 -29.78
N THR A 4 -9.78 -2.84 -30.08
CA THR A 4 -9.60 -3.88 -29.08
C THR A 4 -8.50 -3.51 -28.08
N ALA A 5 -7.40 -2.90 -28.52
CA ALA A 5 -6.36 -2.44 -27.61
C ALA A 5 -6.83 -1.28 -26.71
N LEU A 6 -7.63 -0.34 -27.24
CA LEU A 6 -8.20 0.76 -26.44
C LEU A 6 -9.19 0.24 -25.39
N ASP A 7 -10.02 -0.75 -25.73
CA ASP A 7 -10.96 -1.37 -24.78
C ASP A 7 -10.20 -2.08 -23.66
N MET A 8 -9.16 -2.84 -23.99
CA MET A 8 -8.28 -3.48 -23.00
C MET A 8 -7.57 -2.46 -22.09
N LEU A 9 -7.15 -1.32 -22.64
CA LEU A 9 -6.54 -0.23 -21.88
C LEU A 9 -7.54 0.41 -20.92
N GLU A 10 -8.76 0.68 -21.39
CA GLU A 10 -9.85 1.21 -20.57
C GLU A 10 -10.18 0.25 -19.42
N ASP A 11 -10.30 -1.05 -19.68
CA ASP A 11 -10.55 -2.08 -18.66
C ASP A 11 -9.42 -2.16 -17.63
N SER A 12 -8.16 -2.13 -18.08
CA SER A 12 -6.98 -2.14 -17.21
C SER A 12 -6.97 -0.95 -16.25
N LEU A 13 -7.23 0.25 -16.77
CA LEU A 13 -7.31 1.47 -15.97
C LEU A 13 -8.46 1.42 -14.95
N ASN A 14 -9.63 0.89 -15.34
CA ASN A 14 -10.75 0.71 -14.42
C ASN A 14 -10.41 -0.28 -13.30
N LYS A 15 -9.74 -1.39 -13.61
CA LYS A 15 -9.26 -2.35 -12.59
C LYS A 15 -8.29 -1.68 -11.63
N LYS A 16 -7.33 -0.90 -12.16
CA LYS A 16 -6.38 -0.12 -11.34
C LYS A 16 -7.10 0.78 -10.35
N ILE A 17 -8.08 1.55 -10.80
CA ILE A 17 -8.92 2.39 -9.92
C ILE A 17 -9.63 1.55 -8.86
N GLY A 18 -10.22 0.42 -9.25
CA GLY A 18 -10.90 -0.48 -8.31
C GLY A 18 -10.00 -0.96 -7.18
N ILE A 19 -8.77 -1.36 -7.49
CA ILE A 19 -7.79 -1.80 -6.49
C ILE A 19 -7.35 -0.63 -5.62
N MET A 20 -7.08 0.54 -6.21
CA MET A 20 -6.71 1.74 -5.46
C MET A 20 -7.81 2.17 -4.48
N LEU A 21 -9.09 2.05 -4.85
CA LEU A 21 -10.19 2.30 -3.92
C LEU A 21 -10.21 1.32 -2.75
N ARG A 22 -9.90 0.03 -2.98
CA ARG A 22 -9.76 -0.95 -1.88
C ARG A 22 -8.59 -0.61 -0.96
N ILE A 23 -7.46 -0.14 -1.50
CA ILE A 23 -6.36 0.37 -0.68
C ILE A 23 -6.81 1.54 0.20
N GLN A 24 -7.61 2.47 -0.33
CA GLN A 24 -8.16 3.56 0.48
C GLN A 24 -9.09 3.06 1.60
N GLU A 25 -9.87 2.01 1.34
CA GLU A 25 -10.70 1.37 2.38
C GLU A 25 -9.85 0.74 3.48
N GLU A 26 -8.78 0.02 3.12
CA GLU A 26 -7.85 -0.55 4.10
C GLU A 26 -7.12 0.54 4.90
N ASN A 27 -6.71 1.63 4.24
CA ASN A 27 -6.13 2.78 4.94
C ASN A 27 -7.10 3.40 5.94
N THR A 28 -8.38 3.47 5.58
CA THR A 28 -9.43 3.96 6.49
C THR A 28 -9.63 3.01 7.67
N LYS A 29 -9.56 1.69 7.45
CA LYS A 29 -9.63 0.68 8.52
C LYS A 29 -8.43 0.77 9.46
N GLU A 30 -7.23 0.84 8.91
CA GLU A 30 -5.99 1.03 9.66
C GLU A 30 -6.05 2.30 10.53
N SER A 31 -6.50 3.42 9.97
CA SER A 31 -6.68 4.68 10.71
C SER A 31 -7.62 4.51 11.91
N ARG A 32 -8.74 3.80 11.72
CA ARG A 32 -9.70 3.51 12.80
C ARG A 32 -9.12 2.59 13.87
N ILE A 33 -8.34 1.59 13.47
CA ILE A 33 -7.65 0.68 14.41
C ILE A 33 -6.65 1.47 15.27
N LEU A 34 -5.90 2.38 14.66
CA LEU A 34 -4.87 3.17 15.34
C LEU A 34 -5.41 4.41 16.08
N ALA A 35 -6.68 4.79 15.88
CA ALA A 35 -7.28 5.96 16.51
C ALA A 35 -7.42 5.81 18.03
N ASP A 36 -7.65 4.58 18.52
CA ASP A 36 -7.63 4.25 19.95
C ASP A 36 -6.30 3.58 20.29
N THR A 37 -5.29 4.39 20.60
CA THR A 37 -3.93 3.92 20.89
C THR A 37 -3.81 2.99 22.09
N ASP A 38 -4.83 2.95 22.96
CA ASP A 38 -4.84 2.12 24.15
C ASP A 38 -5.46 0.73 23.92
N ASN A 39 -6.33 0.61 22.91
CA ASN A 39 -7.06 -0.62 22.58
C ASN A 39 -6.81 -1.13 21.14
N VAL A 40 -5.66 -0.82 20.56
CA VAL A 40 -5.27 -1.34 19.24
C VAL A 40 -5.25 -2.86 19.28
N ASN A 41 -5.96 -3.48 18.33
CA ASN A 41 -5.86 -4.92 18.07
C ASN A 41 -4.70 -5.18 17.10
N PRO A 42 -3.57 -5.79 17.55
CA PRO A 42 -2.39 -5.99 16.71
C PRO A 42 -2.67 -6.94 15.54
N ASP A 43 -3.43 -8.01 15.76
CA ASP A 43 -3.77 -8.98 14.70
C ASP A 43 -4.62 -8.32 13.60
N ALA A 44 -5.53 -7.43 13.99
CA ALA A 44 -6.33 -6.67 13.04
C ALA A 44 -5.47 -5.67 12.25
N PHE A 45 -4.50 -5.04 12.90
CA PHE A 45 -3.55 -4.13 12.25
C PHE A 45 -2.66 -4.88 11.25
N ASP A 46 -2.03 -5.98 11.65
CA ASP A 46 -1.16 -6.79 10.79
C ASP A 46 -1.94 -7.30 9.57
N LYS A 47 -3.18 -7.77 9.76
CA LYS A 47 -4.05 -8.18 8.66
C LYS A 47 -4.34 -7.06 7.66
N THR A 48 -4.48 -5.81 8.11
CA THR A 48 -4.65 -4.69 7.16
C THR A 48 -3.39 -4.46 6.33
N LEU A 49 -2.20 -4.68 6.88
CA LEU A 49 -0.94 -4.55 6.14
C LEU A 49 -0.79 -5.67 5.10
N ASP A 50 -1.11 -6.90 5.46
CA ASP A 50 -1.05 -8.05 4.54
C ASP A 50 -1.98 -7.85 3.34
N ILE A 51 -3.24 -7.48 3.58
CA ILE A 51 -4.23 -7.23 2.53
C ILE A 51 -3.79 -6.06 1.63
N LYS A 52 -3.23 -4.99 2.20
CA LYS A 52 -2.67 -3.88 1.39
C LYS A 52 -1.50 -4.36 0.52
N GLY A 53 -0.65 -5.24 1.04
CA GLY A 53 0.42 -5.89 0.28
C GLY A 53 -0.10 -6.62 -0.95
N GLU A 54 -1.14 -7.45 -0.79
CA GLU A 54 -1.78 -8.18 -1.90
C GLU A 54 -2.31 -7.22 -2.98
N TYR A 55 -2.94 -6.10 -2.59
CA TYR A 55 -3.43 -5.10 -3.54
C TYR A 55 -2.30 -4.35 -4.26
N ILE A 56 -1.17 -4.10 -3.58
CA ILE A 56 0.00 -3.49 -4.21
C ILE A 56 0.60 -4.46 -5.24
N ASP A 57 0.68 -5.75 -4.93
CA ASP A 57 1.15 -6.76 -5.87
C ASP A 57 0.22 -6.87 -7.10
N GLU A 58 -1.10 -6.80 -6.90
CA GLU A 58 -2.08 -6.75 -7.99
C GLU A 58 -1.89 -5.52 -8.88
N LEU A 59 -1.62 -4.34 -8.28
CA LEU A 59 -1.32 -3.12 -9.03
C LEU A 59 -0.03 -3.25 -9.85
N ASN A 60 1.03 -3.80 -9.26
CA ASN A 60 2.31 -3.99 -9.95
C ASN A 60 2.15 -4.94 -11.15
N ALA A 61 1.40 -6.04 -10.98
CA ALA A 61 1.14 -6.99 -12.06
C ALA A 61 0.38 -6.36 -13.24
N ILE A 62 -0.53 -5.41 -12.97
CA ILE A 62 -1.22 -4.64 -14.02
C ILE A 62 -0.24 -3.71 -14.74
N ASP A 63 0.63 -3.03 -13.98
CA ASP A 63 1.58 -2.06 -14.51
C ASP A 63 2.68 -2.71 -15.37
N ASP A 64 3.12 -3.92 -15.03
CA ASP A 64 4.10 -4.70 -15.82
C ASP A 64 3.63 -4.97 -17.26
N GLY A 65 2.32 -5.13 -17.46
CA GLY A 65 1.72 -5.36 -18.78
C GLY A 65 1.42 -4.08 -19.56
N PHE A 66 1.55 -2.92 -18.93
CA PHE A 66 0.96 -1.68 -19.42
C PHE A 66 1.74 -1.07 -20.59
N ASP A 67 3.07 -1.13 -20.57
CA ASP A 67 3.92 -0.60 -21.65
C ASP A 67 3.63 -1.29 -22.98
N ASN A 68 3.52 -2.62 -22.96
CA ASN A 68 3.18 -3.42 -24.14
C ASN A 68 1.76 -3.10 -24.66
N LEU A 69 0.80 -2.91 -23.76
CA LEU A 69 -0.56 -2.53 -24.13
C LEU A 69 -0.61 -1.14 -24.75
N PHE A 70 0.16 -0.20 -24.21
CA PHE A 70 0.23 1.16 -24.72
C PHE A 70 0.83 1.23 -26.14
N GLU A 71 1.90 0.48 -26.40
CA GLU A 71 2.47 0.40 -27.75
C GLU A 71 1.48 -0.20 -28.76
N ARG A 72 0.71 -1.22 -28.37
CA ARG A 72 -0.38 -1.76 -29.23
C ARG A 72 -1.45 -0.72 -29.52
N VAL A 73 -1.88 0.03 -28.50
CA VAL A 73 -2.83 1.15 -28.69
C VAL A 73 -2.30 2.17 -29.67
N LYS A 74 -1.01 2.54 -29.57
CA LYS A 74 -0.37 3.50 -30.46
C LYS A 74 -0.38 3.01 -31.93
N LEU A 75 -0.13 1.73 -32.15
CA LEU A 75 -0.17 1.10 -33.49
C LEU A 75 -1.59 1.02 -34.05
N GLU A 76 -2.58 0.60 -33.24
CA GLU A 76 -3.98 0.47 -33.68
C GLU A 76 -4.65 1.82 -33.94
N VAL A 77 -4.34 2.82 -33.11
CA VAL A 77 -4.91 4.17 -33.24
C VAL A 77 -4.24 4.92 -34.39
N GLY A 78 -2.92 4.76 -34.55
CA GLY A 78 -2.14 5.33 -35.65
C GLY A 78 -2.49 6.80 -35.93
N ASP A 79 -2.78 7.09 -37.20
CA ASP A 79 -3.23 8.41 -37.67
C ASP A 79 -4.76 8.58 -37.63
N HIS A 80 -5.52 7.53 -37.29
CA HIS A 80 -6.98 7.52 -37.26
C HIS A 80 -7.56 7.91 -35.88
N LYS A 81 -6.88 8.82 -35.17
CA LYS A 81 -7.25 9.29 -33.82
C LYS A 81 -8.65 9.90 -33.77
N ASP A 82 -9.11 10.46 -34.88
CA ASP A 82 -10.45 11.02 -35.06
C ASP A 82 -11.56 9.98 -34.83
N LEU A 83 -11.34 8.73 -35.23
CA LEU A 83 -12.30 7.64 -35.06
C LEU A 83 -12.47 7.18 -33.60
N TYR A 84 -11.48 7.45 -32.76
CA TYR A 84 -11.40 6.97 -31.37
C TYR A 84 -11.49 8.07 -30.31
N GLN A 85 -11.81 9.32 -30.70
CA GLN A 85 -11.78 10.48 -29.80
C GLN A 85 -12.55 10.27 -28.49
N ASN A 86 -13.71 9.62 -28.54
CA ASN A 86 -14.52 9.37 -27.35
C ASN A 86 -13.85 8.39 -26.37
N GLN A 87 -13.26 7.30 -26.88
CA GLN A 87 -12.48 6.34 -26.08
C GLN A 87 -11.25 7.02 -25.47
N ILE A 88 -10.50 7.77 -26.27
CA ILE A 88 -9.32 8.51 -25.81
C ILE A 88 -9.69 9.48 -24.68
N LYS A 89 -10.80 10.22 -24.80
CA LYS A 89 -11.28 11.13 -23.75
C LYS A 89 -11.62 10.39 -22.45
N ARG A 90 -12.23 9.20 -22.52
CA ARG A 90 -12.53 8.37 -21.34
C ARG A 90 -11.25 7.88 -20.68
N ILE A 91 -10.31 7.34 -21.45
CA ILE A 91 -8.98 6.91 -20.96
C ILE A 91 -8.25 8.07 -20.27
N GLN A 92 -8.24 9.27 -20.88
CA GLN A 92 -7.66 10.47 -20.26
C GLN A 92 -8.34 10.85 -18.94
N LYS A 93 -9.66 10.66 -18.84
CA LYS A 93 -10.39 10.83 -17.57
C LYS A 93 -9.93 9.78 -16.55
N LEU A 94 -9.86 8.51 -16.91
CA LEU A 94 -9.41 7.44 -16.01
C LEU A 94 -8.00 7.68 -15.49
N ILE A 95 -7.07 8.16 -16.33
CA ILE A 95 -5.72 8.53 -15.90
C ILE A 95 -5.75 9.65 -14.85
N ARG A 96 -6.61 10.67 -15.03
CA ARG A 96 -6.78 11.73 -14.03
C ARG A 96 -7.36 11.19 -12.72
N ASP A 97 -8.33 10.28 -12.81
CA ASP A 97 -8.97 9.65 -11.65
C ASP A 97 -7.93 8.80 -10.87
N ILE A 98 -7.06 8.05 -11.56
CA ILE A 98 -5.94 7.31 -10.97
C ILE A 98 -4.98 8.26 -10.24
N THR A 99 -4.57 9.35 -10.88
CA THR A 99 -3.68 10.33 -10.25
C THR A 99 -4.30 10.93 -8.99
N ALA A 100 -5.57 11.31 -9.04
CA ALA A 100 -6.30 11.83 -7.87
C ALA A 100 -6.39 10.78 -6.75
N CYS A 101 -6.69 9.52 -7.11
CA CYS A 101 -6.74 8.41 -6.17
C CYS A 101 -5.39 8.18 -5.50
N GLY A 102 -4.29 8.25 -6.26
CA GLY A 102 -2.92 8.11 -5.75
C GLY A 102 -2.54 9.20 -4.74
N ILE A 103 -2.89 10.46 -5.02
CA ILE A 103 -2.69 11.58 -4.07
C ILE A 103 -3.47 11.32 -2.76
N SER A 104 -4.71 10.85 -2.85
CA SER A 104 -5.52 10.52 -1.67
C SER A 104 -4.92 9.38 -0.85
N ILE A 105 -4.44 8.30 -1.51
CA ILE A 105 -3.75 7.19 -0.84
C ILE A 105 -2.52 7.69 -0.09
N GLN A 106 -1.69 8.52 -0.74
CA GLN A 106 -0.48 9.09 -0.11
C GLN A 106 -0.82 9.92 1.14
N SER A 107 -1.87 10.73 1.09
CA SER A 107 -2.33 11.52 2.22
C SER A 107 -2.82 10.64 3.39
N GLN A 108 -3.56 9.57 3.07
CA GLN A 108 -4.03 8.61 4.06
C GLN A 108 -2.87 7.83 4.69
N GLU A 109 -1.92 7.33 3.91
CA GLU A 109 -0.72 6.64 4.39
C GLU A 109 0.14 7.54 5.29
N HIS A 110 0.29 8.83 4.92
CA HIS A 110 0.98 9.80 5.77
C HIS A 110 0.30 9.94 7.14
N THR A 111 -1.03 10.01 7.15
CA THR A 111 -1.82 10.07 8.38
C THR A 111 -1.69 8.81 9.22
N ASN A 112 -1.84 7.63 8.60
CA ASN A 112 -1.72 6.34 9.26
C ASN A 112 -0.34 6.11 9.85
N LYS A 113 0.71 6.47 9.13
CA LYS A 113 2.08 6.45 9.64
C LYS A 113 2.23 7.26 10.92
N SER A 114 1.68 8.48 10.97
CA SER A 114 1.72 9.30 12.18
C SER A 114 0.97 8.66 13.36
N LEU A 115 -0.19 8.04 13.09
CA LEU A 115 -0.94 7.30 14.11
C LEU A 115 -0.17 6.08 14.62
N ALA A 116 0.46 5.32 13.72
CA ALA A 116 1.28 4.17 14.06
C ALA A 116 2.48 4.57 14.91
N GLU A 117 3.19 5.65 14.55
CA GLU A 117 4.31 6.20 15.32
C GLU A 117 3.90 6.59 16.75
N LYS A 118 2.72 7.21 16.91
CA LYS A 118 2.15 7.54 18.23
C LYS A 118 1.83 6.29 19.03
N TYR A 119 1.16 5.32 18.41
CA TYR A 119 0.84 4.03 19.04
C TYR A 119 2.10 3.33 19.55
N PHE A 120 3.10 3.15 18.69
CA PHE A 120 4.35 2.46 19.09
C PHE A 120 5.13 3.23 20.16
N SER A 121 5.07 4.57 20.16
CA SER A 121 5.69 5.37 21.21
C SER A 121 5.01 5.18 22.57
N SER A 122 3.68 5.19 22.61
CA SER A 122 2.89 4.89 23.82
C SER A 122 3.17 3.49 24.35
N GLN A 123 3.25 2.48 23.47
CA GLN A 123 3.59 1.11 23.88
C GLN A 123 5.00 1.03 24.50
N ARG A 124 5.99 1.74 23.93
CA ARG A 124 7.36 1.79 24.50
C ARG A 124 7.39 2.46 25.88
N GLU A 125 6.65 3.54 26.08
CA GLU A 125 6.56 4.22 27.38
C GLU A 125 5.90 3.33 28.44
N LYS A 126 4.81 2.63 28.09
CA LYS A 126 4.15 1.65 28.97
C LYS A 126 5.11 0.53 29.36
N MET A 127 5.94 0.02 28.44
CA MET A 127 6.97 -0.97 28.73
C MET A 127 8.10 -0.44 29.63
N THR A 128 8.47 0.83 29.49
CA THR A 128 9.54 1.46 30.29
C THR A 128 9.07 1.82 31.70
N THR A 129 7.80 2.19 31.85
CA THR A 129 7.19 2.58 33.14
C THR A 129 6.66 1.35 33.90
N GLY A 130 6.32 0.26 33.19
CA GLY A 130 5.93 -1.02 33.76
C GLY A 130 7.13 -1.87 34.19
N LYS A 131 7.50 -1.79 35.47
CA LYS A 131 8.34 -2.82 36.10
C LYS A 131 7.74 -4.20 35.86
N LYS A 132 8.42 -5.02 35.04
CA LYS A 132 8.12 -6.43 34.74
C LYS A 132 6.74 -6.64 34.12
N ASN A 133 6.64 -6.67 32.79
CA ASN A 133 5.84 -7.64 32.04
C ASN A 133 5.97 -7.38 30.54
N SER A 134 6.85 -8.16 29.89
CA SER A 134 6.61 -8.79 28.58
C SER A 134 7.95 -9.09 27.90
N ILE A 135 8.49 -10.25 28.24
CA ILE A 135 9.59 -10.89 27.50
C ILE A 135 9.14 -11.19 26.05
N ALA A 136 7.82 -11.32 25.80
CA ALA A 136 7.24 -11.58 24.48
C ALA A 136 7.35 -10.39 23.52
N ALA A 137 7.11 -9.16 23.99
CA ALA A 137 7.27 -7.94 23.18
C ALA A 137 8.75 -7.68 22.84
N PHE A 138 9.66 -8.00 23.75
CA PHE A 138 11.11 -7.96 23.51
C PHE A 138 11.55 -8.98 22.45
N ASN A 139 11.00 -10.21 22.47
CA ASN A 139 11.32 -11.24 21.48
C ASN A 139 10.83 -10.87 20.07
N TYR A 140 9.68 -10.20 19.94
CA TYR A 140 9.20 -9.69 18.65
C TYR A 140 10.13 -8.60 18.09
N TYR A 141 10.52 -7.63 18.93
CA TYR A 141 11.44 -6.56 18.54
C TYR A 141 12.84 -7.08 18.20
N GLN A 142 13.32 -8.08 18.94
CA GLN A 142 14.62 -8.72 18.66
C GLN A 142 14.60 -9.51 17.35
N THR A 143 13.47 -10.12 16.98
CA THR A 143 13.33 -10.87 15.72
C THR A 143 13.24 -9.91 14.52
N MET A 144 12.57 -8.76 14.66
CA MET A 144 12.57 -7.70 13.64
C MET A 144 13.91 -6.97 13.51
N SER A 145 14.66 -6.82 14.61
CA SER A 145 16.02 -6.28 14.58
C SER A 145 17.03 -7.25 13.94
N LYS A 146 16.78 -8.57 14.00
CA LYS A 146 17.68 -9.62 13.49
C LYS A 146 17.57 -9.87 11.99
N SER A 147 16.66 -9.21 11.27
CA SER A 147 16.69 -9.16 9.79
C SER A 147 17.75 -8.17 9.26
N LYS A 148 18.42 -7.44 10.15
CA LYS A 148 19.75 -6.88 9.93
C LYS A 148 20.73 -7.56 10.90
N ASP A 149 21.40 -8.59 10.40
CA ASP A 149 22.62 -9.21 10.95
C ASP A 149 22.50 -10.09 12.23
N ILE A 150 22.97 -11.34 12.12
CA ILE A 150 23.32 -12.26 13.25
C ILE A 150 24.78 -12.76 13.02
N PRO A 151 25.57 -13.15 14.06
CA PRO A 151 26.77 -12.46 14.58
C PRO A 151 28.00 -13.44 14.64
N PRO A 152 29.13 -13.26 15.38
CA PRO A 152 29.17 -13.39 16.86
C PRO A 152 30.30 -12.59 17.56
N GLN A 153 30.12 -12.22 18.84
CA GLN A 153 31.05 -12.69 19.89
C GLN A 153 30.57 -12.35 21.30
N PHE A 154 30.56 -13.42 22.06
CA PHE A 154 30.32 -13.54 23.49
C PHE A 154 31.49 -13.01 24.32
N MET A 155 31.16 -12.68 25.57
CA MET A 155 31.93 -12.80 26.83
C MET A 155 32.33 -11.47 27.50
N ASP A 156 31.70 -11.10 28.62
CA ASP A 156 31.97 -11.51 30.03
C ASP A 156 33.04 -10.56 30.63
N GLN A 157 33.00 -9.97 31.82
CA GLN A 157 32.21 -10.11 33.04
C GLN A 157 32.09 -8.76 33.76
N LYS A 158 31.09 -8.69 34.65
CA LYS A 158 31.09 -7.86 35.85
C LYS A 158 32.43 -7.94 36.60
N ASN A 159 32.88 -6.80 37.11
CA ASN A 159 33.30 -6.62 38.51
C ASN A 159 32.87 -5.22 38.95
#